data_AF-A0AAU5CM11-F1
#
_entry.id   AF-A0AAU5CM11-F1
#
_cell.length_a   1.000
_cell.length_b   1.000
_cell.length_c   1.000
_cell.angle_alpha   90.00
_cell.angle_beta   90.00
_cell.angle_gamma   90.00
#
_symmetry.space_group_name_H-M   'P 1'
#
loop_
_entity.id
_entity.type
_entity.pdbx_description
1 polymer ?
#
loop_
_entity_poly.entity_id
_entity_poly.type
_entity_poly.pdbx_seq_one_letter_code
_entity_poly.pdbx_strand_id
1 'polypeptide(L)'
;MGADIHGFIECRSRWAGPDDAWSAAVDLELLYEGRNYDAFGCLFGVCNYAGFAPLAADRGLPELISDAARADYEDWDSGAHSSSWIAWSELKRVDWDESAETTDRRIHEYEAVDGTWVLVSKASWSARFAKAAGLPADPATRVGDGYGRMDWPEGTEWRDGDRLYRLERMTRREAVPPEGEWKPVWSVMEALAAVHGDENVRLTVWFDN
;
A
#
# COMPACT_ATOMS: atom_id res chain seq x y z
N MET A 1 14.19 -7.16 -5.80
CA MET A 1 14.31 -6.01 -4.90
C MET A 1 12.96 -5.76 -4.30
N GLY A 2 12.91 -5.28 -3.07
CA GLY A 2 11.66 -5.04 -2.39
C GLY A 2 11.85 -3.87 -1.45
N ALA A 3 10.96 -2.90 -1.57
CA ALA A 3 11.00 -1.64 -0.84
C ALA A 3 10.32 -1.75 0.52
N ASP A 4 10.97 -1.22 1.55
CA ASP A 4 10.42 -0.87 2.85
C ASP A 4 9.99 0.60 2.85
N ILE A 5 9.18 0.98 3.85
CA ILE A 5 8.65 2.33 4.01
C ILE A 5 9.21 2.95 5.28
N HIS A 6 9.64 4.19 5.17
CA HIS A 6 10.17 5.00 6.27
C HIS A 6 9.42 6.32 6.31
N GLY A 7 9.43 6.99 7.46
CA GLY A 7 8.79 8.29 7.56
C GLY A 7 8.33 8.65 8.96
N PHE A 8 7.52 9.70 9.04
CA PHE A 8 7.04 10.25 10.30
C PHE A 8 5.55 10.60 10.21
N ILE A 9 4.84 10.34 11.30
CA ILE A 9 3.62 11.09 11.59
C ILE A 9 4.06 12.47 12.08
N GLU A 10 3.63 13.50 11.37
CA GLU A 10 3.91 14.89 11.69
C GLU A 10 2.63 15.60 12.12
N CYS A 11 2.76 16.54 13.06
CA CYS A 11 1.64 17.39 13.48
C CYS A 11 2.10 18.82 13.75
N ARG A 12 1.13 19.74 13.80
CA ARG A 12 1.36 21.11 14.28
C ARG A 12 0.22 21.58 15.17
N SER A 13 0.46 22.62 15.95
CA SER A 13 -0.57 23.21 16.81
C SER A 13 -1.80 23.62 16.00
N ARG A 14 -3.01 23.47 16.55
CA ARG A 14 -4.23 24.02 15.91
C ARG A 14 -4.24 25.54 15.81
N TRP A 15 -3.34 26.19 16.55
CA TRP A 15 -3.14 27.63 16.57
C TRP A 15 -1.99 28.07 15.65
N ALA A 16 -1.36 27.11 14.96
CA ALA A 16 -0.29 27.38 14.03
C ALA A 16 -0.79 28.24 12.86
N GLY A 17 -0.02 29.26 12.52
CA GLY A 17 -0.15 29.99 11.27
C GLY A 17 0.31 29.16 10.06
N PRO A 18 0.13 29.68 8.84
CA PRO A 18 0.51 28.97 7.61
C PRO A 18 1.99 28.57 7.55
N ASP A 19 2.86 29.46 8.05
CA ASP A 19 4.32 29.32 7.98
C ASP A 19 4.95 28.67 9.22
N ASP A 20 4.12 28.31 10.21
CA ASP A 20 4.59 27.67 11.43
C ASP A 20 5.03 26.22 11.15
N ALA A 21 6.14 25.83 11.78
CA ALA A 21 6.78 24.55 11.55
C ALA A 21 5.92 23.36 11.99
N TRP A 22 6.06 22.26 11.24
CA TRP A 22 5.57 20.94 11.64
C TRP A 22 6.56 20.28 12.60
N SER A 23 6.04 19.46 13.51
CA SER A 23 6.82 18.64 14.44
C SER A 23 6.67 17.16 14.10
N ALA A 24 7.77 16.42 14.08
CA ALA A 24 7.74 14.97 14.05
C ALA A 24 7.15 14.47 15.38
N ALA A 25 6.00 13.80 15.31
CA ALA A 25 5.31 13.29 16.47
C ALA A 25 5.75 11.86 16.79
N VAL A 26 5.78 10.98 15.78
CA VAL A 26 6.17 9.57 15.92
C VAL A 26 6.85 9.11 14.63
N ASP A 27 7.97 8.41 14.79
CA ASP A 27 8.65 7.68 13.73
C ASP A 27 7.79 6.48 13.28
N LEU A 28 7.61 6.31 11.97
CA LEU A 28 6.77 5.26 11.40
C LEU A 28 7.26 3.86 11.79
N GLU A 29 8.57 3.65 11.93
CA GLU A 29 9.14 2.33 12.28
C GLU A 29 8.67 1.85 13.66
N LEU A 30 8.32 2.77 14.56
CA LEU A 30 7.77 2.43 15.89
C LEU A 30 6.33 1.92 15.85
N LEU A 31 5.63 2.10 14.74
CA LEU A 31 4.21 1.76 14.58
C LEU A 31 3.97 0.70 13.50
N TYR A 32 4.89 0.57 12.56
CA TYR A 32 4.74 -0.27 11.39
C TYR A 32 6.10 -0.81 10.92
N GLU A 33 6.30 -2.11 11.12
CA GLU A 33 7.51 -2.85 10.68
C GLU A 33 7.22 -3.75 9.45
N GLY A 34 6.03 -3.61 8.87
CA GLY A 34 5.51 -4.51 7.83
C GLY A 34 6.00 -4.16 6.43
N ARG A 35 5.91 -5.13 5.51
CA ARG A 35 6.12 -4.92 4.07
C ARG A 35 4.87 -5.34 3.30
N ASN A 36 3.99 -4.37 3.07
CA ASN A 36 2.69 -4.60 2.47
C ASN A 36 2.54 -3.78 1.18
N TYR A 37 2.87 -4.40 0.05
CA TYR A 37 2.79 -3.75 -1.26
C TYR A 37 1.36 -3.43 -1.71
N ASP A 38 0.33 -4.03 -1.10
CA ASP A 38 -1.06 -3.66 -1.38
C ASP A 38 -1.33 -2.28 -0.80
N ALA A 39 -0.94 -2.09 0.46
CA ALA A 39 -1.04 -0.81 1.13
C ALA A 39 -0.14 0.24 0.46
N PHE A 40 1.11 -0.09 0.15
CA PHE A 40 2.03 0.85 -0.49
C PHE A 40 1.53 1.29 -1.87
N GLY A 41 1.01 0.34 -2.66
CA GLY A 41 0.41 0.62 -3.96
C GLY A 41 -0.86 1.45 -3.87
N CYS A 42 -1.73 1.14 -2.91
CA CYS A 42 -3.00 1.85 -2.66
C CYS A 42 -2.78 3.29 -2.17
N LEU A 43 -1.86 3.48 -1.23
CA LEU A 43 -1.62 4.78 -0.58
C LEU A 43 -0.67 5.66 -1.41
N PHE A 44 0.44 5.10 -1.90
CA PHE A 44 1.58 5.87 -2.44
C PHE A 44 2.04 5.43 -3.83
N GLY A 45 1.42 4.40 -4.42
CA GLY A 45 1.75 3.92 -5.77
C GLY A 45 2.99 3.04 -5.87
N VAL A 46 3.70 2.79 -4.77
CA VAL A 46 4.92 1.96 -4.76
C VAL A 46 4.54 0.49 -4.84
N CYS A 47 5.20 -0.25 -5.76
CA CYS A 47 4.93 -1.67 -6.00
C CYS A 47 3.43 -1.99 -6.21
N ASN A 48 2.70 -1.10 -6.92
CA ASN A 48 1.26 -1.20 -7.12
C ASN A 48 0.86 -2.35 -8.07
N TYR A 49 0.94 -3.59 -7.58
CA TYR A 49 0.51 -4.78 -8.30
C TYR A 49 -1.01 -4.85 -8.42
N ALA A 50 -1.73 -4.36 -7.41
CA ALA A 50 -3.19 -4.36 -7.33
C ALA A 50 -3.86 -3.34 -8.26
N GLY A 51 -3.11 -2.39 -8.84
CA GLY A 51 -3.62 -1.53 -9.90
C GLY A 51 -4.51 -0.36 -9.44
N PHE A 52 -4.29 0.15 -8.22
CA PHE A 52 -5.03 1.29 -7.70
C PHE A 52 -4.65 2.61 -8.37
N ALA A 53 -5.59 3.56 -8.42
CA ALA A 53 -5.23 4.98 -8.42
C ALA A 53 -4.70 5.32 -7.01
N PRO A 54 -3.40 5.63 -6.84
CA PRO A 54 -2.84 5.86 -5.51
C PRO A 54 -3.36 7.16 -4.90
N LEU A 55 -3.61 7.18 -3.59
CA LEU A 55 -4.14 8.37 -2.91
C LEU A 55 -3.16 9.56 -2.93
N ALA A 56 -1.87 9.25 -2.78
CA ALA A 56 -0.80 10.22 -2.63
C ALA A 56 0.50 9.70 -3.25
N ALA A 57 0.53 9.41 -4.55
CA ALA A 57 1.79 9.10 -5.23
C ALA A 57 2.58 10.37 -5.58
N ASP A 58 3.91 10.24 -5.52
CA ASP A 58 4.88 11.17 -6.11
C ASP A 58 4.66 12.66 -5.80
N ARG A 59 4.19 12.97 -4.58
CA ARG A 59 3.99 14.36 -4.13
C ARG A 59 5.31 15.03 -3.73
N GLY A 60 6.39 14.27 -3.56
CA GLY A 60 7.64 14.73 -2.97
C GLY A 60 7.50 14.97 -1.46
N LEU A 61 8.53 15.59 -0.88
CA LEU A 61 8.45 16.04 0.52
C LEU A 61 7.50 17.24 0.65
N PRO A 62 6.76 17.34 1.77
CA PRO A 62 5.98 18.53 2.04
C PRO A 62 6.89 19.76 2.22
N GLU A 63 6.43 20.93 1.76
CA GLU A 63 7.21 22.18 1.82
C GLU A 63 7.70 22.51 3.23
N LEU A 64 6.81 22.38 4.22
CA LEU A 64 7.14 22.56 5.63
C LEU A 64 7.30 21.21 6.34
N ILE A 65 8.26 20.40 5.92
CA ILE A 65 8.67 19.19 6.65
C ILE A 65 9.35 19.54 7.98
N SER A 66 9.11 18.74 9.02
CA SER A 66 9.77 18.86 10.32
C SER A 66 11.26 18.59 10.20
N ASP A 67 12.05 19.21 11.09
CA ASP A 67 13.52 19.09 11.03
C ASP A 67 14.00 17.65 11.23
N ALA A 68 13.32 16.87 12.08
CA ALA A 68 13.66 15.46 12.29
C ALA A 68 13.41 14.60 11.04
N ALA A 69 12.23 14.76 10.40
CA ALA A 69 11.92 14.01 9.19
C ALA A 69 12.82 14.45 8.00
N ARG A 70 13.20 15.73 7.94
CA ARG A 70 14.16 16.22 6.95
C ARG A 70 15.54 15.58 7.15
N ALA A 71 16.06 15.62 8.37
CA ALA A 71 17.37 15.05 8.69
C ALA A 71 17.42 13.56 8.36
N ASP A 72 16.40 12.80 8.77
CA ASP A 72 16.33 11.37 8.50
C ASP A 72 16.27 11.08 6.99
N TYR A 73 15.41 11.79 6.24
CA TYR A 73 15.36 11.65 4.77
C TYR A 73 16.70 11.98 4.10
N GLU A 74 17.38 13.04 4.55
CA GLU A 74 18.69 13.43 4.00
C GLU A 74 19.78 12.39 4.27
N ASP A 75 19.72 11.67 5.40
CA ASP A 75 20.65 10.60 5.74
C ASP A 75 20.55 9.39 4.78
N TRP A 76 19.40 9.19 4.13
CA TRP A 76 19.22 8.18 3.09
C TRP A 76 19.89 8.55 1.75
N ASP A 77 20.24 9.83 1.52
CA ASP A 77 20.84 10.35 0.27
C ASP A 77 20.14 9.81 -1.00
N SER A 78 20.86 9.01 -1.80
CA SER A 78 20.38 8.41 -3.04
C SER A 78 19.63 7.09 -2.85
N GLY A 79 19.50 6.62 -1.60
CA GLY A 79 18.79 5.41 -1.21
C GLY A 79 17.27 5.61 -1.08
N ALA A 80 16.81 6.84 -0.81
CA ALA A 80 15.40 7.15 -0.70
C ALA A 80 14.77 7.45 -2.07
N HIS A 81 13.57 6.92 -2.31
CA HIS A 81 12.76 7.23 -3.48
C HIS A 81 11.28 7.38 -3.13
N SER A 82 10.48 7.80 -4.12
CA SER A 82 9.01 7.90 -4.03
C SER A 82 8.51 8.64 -2.78
N SER A 83 9.19 9.73 -2.40
CA SER A 83 8.79 10.54 -1.26
C SER A 83 7.41 11.15 -1.49
N SER A 84 6.59 11.11 -0.46
CA SER A 84 5.22 11.60 -0.52
C SER A 84 4.66 11.87 0.88
N TRP A 85 3.44 12.38 0.94
CA TRP A 85 2.74 12.62 2.19
C TRP A 85 1.22 12.64 1.99
N ILE A 86 0.48 12.30 3.05
CA ILE A 86 -0.98 12.30 3.07
C ILE A 86 -1.52 12.86 4.39
N ALA A 87 -2.45 13.81 4.31
CA ALA A 87 -3.07 14.41 5.49
C ALA A 87 -4.16 13.51 6.09
N TRP A 88 -4.36 13.61 7.41
CA TRP A 88 -5.46 12.92 8.09
C TRP A 88 -6.84 13.33 7.54
N SER A 89 -6.98 14.60 7.15
CA SER A 89 -8.19 15.10 6.52
C SER A 89 -8.48 14.42 5.17
N GLU A 90 -7.47 14.13 4.36
CA GLU A 90 -7.62 13.40 3.09
C GLU A 90 -8.03 11.96 3.36
N LEU A 91 -7.35 11.32 4.30
CA LEU A 91 -7.60 9.95 4.74
C LEU A 91 -9.04 9.69 5.20
N LYS A 92 -9.63 10.64 5.92
CA LYS A 92 -11.04 10.55 6.36
C LYS A 92 -12.06 10.63 5.22
N ARG A 93 -11.67 11.15 4.06
CA ARG A 93 -12.55 11.33 2.90
C ARG A 93 -12.42 10.19 1.88
N VAL A 94 -11.50 9.25 2.12
CA VAL A 94 -11.28 8.09 1.26
C VAL A 94 -12.52 7.20 1.24
N ASP A 95 -12.97 6.85 0.04
CA ASP A 95 -13.89 5.74 -0.15
C ASP A 95 -13.11 4.42 -0.07
N TRP A 96 -13.17 3.76 1.08
CA TRP A 96 -12.44 2.52 1.32
C TRP A 96 -13.01 1.31 0.56
N ASP A 97 -14.25 1.41 0.07
CA ASP A 97 -14.88 0.36 -0.72
C ASP A 97 -14.65 0.55 -2.23
N GLU A 98 -13.95 1.63 -2.62
CA GLU A 98 -13.49 1.85 -3.99
C GLU A 98 -12.58 0.70 -4.46
N SER A 99 -12.88 0.17 -5.64
CA SER A 99 -12.07 -0.85 -6.31
C SER A 99 -10.89 -0.24 -7.05
N ALA A 100 -9.81 -1.00 -7.20
CA ALA A 100 -8.71 -0.68 -8.08
C ALA A 100 -9.17 -0.39 -9.53
N GLU A 101 -8.36 0.35 -10.29
CA GLU A 101 -8.67 0.68 -11.69
C GLU A 101 -8.46 -0.53 -12.61
N THR A 102 -7.55 -1.43 -12.24
CA THR A 102 -7.20 -2.63 -13.00
C THR A 102 -7.11 -3.85 -12.09
N THR A 103 -7.23 -5.06 -12.65
CA THR A 103 -7.09 -6.32 -11.91
C THR A 103 -5.70 -6.47 -11.33
N ASP A 104 -5.58 -7.17 -10.19
CA ASP A 104 -4.28 -7.44 -9.58
C ASP A 104 -3.39 -8.23 -10.56
N ARG A 105 -2.14 -7.78 -10.71
CA ARG A 105 -1.15 -8.43 -11.58
C ARG A 105 -0.64 -9.76 -11.02
N ARG A 106 -0.98 -10.05 -9.76
CA ARG A 106 -0.77 -11.34 -9.09
C ARG A 106 -2.06 -12.14 -9.16
N ILE A 107 -1.95 -13.44 -9.40
CA ILE A 107 -3.11 -14.33 -9.34
C ILE A 107 -3.51 -14.54 -7.88
N HIS A 108 -4.80 -14.42 -7.58
CA HIS A 108 -5.33 -14.71 -6.25
C HIS A 108 -5.54 -16.22 -6.12
N GLU A 109 -5.01 -16.81 -5.06
CA GLU A 109 -5.14 -18.22 -4.74
C GLU A 109 -6.01 -18.40 -3.51
N TYR A 110 -7.00 -19.28 -3.66
CA TYR A 110 -7.98 -19.63 -2.66
C TYR A 110 -7.88 -21.10 -2.31
N GLU A 111 -8.15 -21.43 -1.06
CA GLU A 111 -8.25 -22.80 -0.54
C GLU A 111 -9.68 -23.09 -0.08
N ALA A 112 -10.14 -24.33 -0.29
CA ALA A 112 -11.44 -24.77 0.19
C ALA A 112 -11.37 -25.09 1.70
N VAL A 113 -11.96 -24.24 2.52
CA VAL A 113 -12.11 -24.42 3.97
C VAL A 113 -13.60 -24.52 4.29
N ASP A 114 -14.04 -25.66 4.82
CA ASP A 114 -15.44 -25.94 5.20
C ASP A 114 -16.46 -25.59 4.09
N GLY A 115 -16.12 -25.89 2.83
CA GLY A 115 -16.97 -25.62 1.67
C GLY A 115 -16.96 -24.17 1.18
N THR A 116 -16.11 -23.31 1.74
CA THR A 116 -15.93 -21.91 1.35
C THR A 116 -14.52 -21.69 0.78
N TRP A 117 -14.39 -20.81 -0.22
CA TRP A 117 -13.10 -20.39 -0.75
C TRP A 117 -12.51 -19.27 0.10
N VAL A 118 -11.37 -19.52 0.72
CA VAL A 118 -10.64 -18.54 1.55
C VAL A 118 -9.37 -18.11 0.81
N LEU A 119 -9.15 -16.80 0.66
CA LEU A 119 -7.93 -16.28 0.04
C LEU A 119 -6.73 -16.64 0.93
N VAL A 120 -5.74 -17.31 0.35
CA VAL A 120 -4.55 -17.79 1.07
C VAL A 120 -3.25 -17.19 0.55
N SER A 121 -3.21 -16.80 -0.73
CA SER A 121 -2.00 -16.25 -1.33
C SER A 121 -2.31 -15.37 -2.53
N LYS A 122 -1.36 -14.51 -2.87
CA LYS A 122 -1.31 -13.80 -4.15
C LYS A 122 0.09 -13.93 -4.71
N ALA A 123 0.20 -14.34 -5.97
CA ALA A 123 1.50 -14.61 -6.56
C ALA A 123 1.65 -14.02 -7.97
N SER A 124 2.78 -13.35 -8.21
CA SER A 124 3.18 -12.97 -9.56
C SER A 124 3.53 -14.21 -10.41
N TRP A 125 3.88 -15.33 -9.77
CA TRP A 125 4.10 -16.62 -10.41
C TRP A 125 3.79 -17.79 -9.47
N SER A 126 3.13 -18.83 -10.00
CA SER A 126 2.88 -20.12 -9.36
C SER A 126 2.93 -21.24 -10.39
N ALA A 127 3.81 -22.23 -10.19
CA ALA A 127 3.90 -23.41 -11.04
C ALA A 127 2.57 -24.19 -11.11
N ARG A 128 1.85 -24.25 -9.97
CA ARG A 128 0.57 -24.94 -9.86
C ARG A 128 -0.50 -24.22 -10.67
N PHE A 129 -0.58 -22.89 -10.54
CA PHE A 129 -1.47 -22.09 -11.38
C PHE A 129 -1.11 -22.19 -12.86
N ALA A 130 0.18 -22.09 -13.22
CA ALA A 130 0.61 -22.20 -14.61
C ALA A 130 0.11 -23.51 -15.25
N LYS A 131 0.22 -24.63 -14.53
CA LYS A 131 -0.34 -25.91 -14.95
C LYS A 131 -1.86 -25.87 -15.10
N ALA A 132 -2.58 -25.29 -14.12
CA ALA A 132 -4.04 -25.17 -14.15
C ALA A 132 -4.56 -24.29 -15.31
N ALA A 133 -3.81 -23.25 -15.67
CA ALA A 133 -4.12 -22.33 -16.75
C ALA A 133 -3.59 -22.77 -18.12
N GLY A 134 -2.91 -23.92 -18.22
CA GLY A 134 -2.31 -24.40 -19.46
C GLY A 134 -1.14 -23.53 -19.97
N LEU A 135 -0.46 -22.83 -19.06
CA LEU A 135 0.69 -21.98 -19.35
C LEU A 135 2.02 -22.76 -19.26
N PRO A 136 3.08 -22.29 -19.96
CA PRO A 136 4.42 -22.85 -19.80
C PRO A 136 4.92 -22.76 -18.35
N ALA A 137 5.66 -23.79 -17.92
CA ALA A 137 6.24 -23.85 -16.58
C ALA A 137 7.40 -22.85 -16.37
N ASP A 138 8.06 -22.39 -17.44
CA ASP A 138 9.19 -21.46 -17.37
C ASP A 138 8.72 -19.99 -17.54
N PRO A 139 8.87 -19.13 -16.51
CA PRO A 139 8.48 -17.73 -16.56
C PRO A 139 9.34 -16.87 -17.50
N ALA A 140 10.50 -17.37 -17.97
CA ALA A 140 11.49 -16.62 -18.74
C ALA A 140 10.97 -16.04 -20.06
N THR A 141 9.80 -16.48 -20.53
CA THR A 141 9.23 -15.98 -21.79
C THR A 141 8.15 -14.90 -21.66
N ARG A 142 7.49 -14.70 -20.49
CA ARG A 142 6.34 -13.77 -20.41
C ARG A 142 6.01 -13.13 -19.04
N VAL A 143 6.64 -13.52 -17.93
CA VAL A 143 6.10 -13.22 -16.57
C VAL A 143 6.96 -12.21 -15.79
N GLY A 144 7.78 -11.40 -16.47
CA GLY A 144 8.65 -10.40 -15.82
C GLY A 144 7.90 -9.39 -14.94
N ASP A 145 6.61 -9.16 -15.23
CA ASP A 145 5.72 -8.24 -14.50
C ASP A 145 4.56 -8.96 -13.78
N GLY A 146 4.62 -10.30 -13.65
CA GLY A 146 3.52 -11.14 -13.16
C GLY A 146 2.56 -11.64 -14.24
N TYR A 147 1.42 -12.19 -13.84
CA TYR A 147 0.36 -12.67 -14.75
C TYR A 147 -0.50 -11.54 -15.33
N GLY A 148 -0.43 -10.34 -14.74
CA GLY A 148 -1.27 -9.19 -15.10
C GLY A 148 -1.03 -8.51 -16.46
N ARG A 149 -0.19 -9.07 -17.33
CA ARG A 149 -0.16 -8.68 -18.76
C ARG A 149 -1.03 -9.58 -19.64
N MET A 150 -1.67 -10.60 -19.08
CA MET A 150 -2.59 -11.45 -19.82
C MET A 150 -3.97 -10.79 -19.90
N ASP A 151 -4.54 -10.70 -21.10
CA ASP A 151 -5.86 -10.12 -21.36
C ASP A 151 -7.02 -11.05 -20.95
N TRP A 152 -6.98 -11.58 -19.72
CA TRP A 152 -8.09 -12.37 -19.19
C TRP A 152 -9.16 -11.44 -18.61
N PRO A 153 -10.45 -11.73 -18.84
CA PRO A 153 -11.53 -11.00 -18.18
C PRO A 153 -11.45 -11.10 -16.66
N GLU A 154 -11.82 -10.03 -15.95
CA GLU A 154 -12.06 -10.06 -14.51
C GLU A 154 -13.06 -11.18 -14.15
N GLY A 155 -12.80 -11.88 -13.06
CA GLY A 155 -13.59 -13.03 -12.60
C GLY A 155 -13.24 -14.35 -13.28
N THR A 156 -12.24 -14.40 -14.16
CA THR A 156 -11.77 -15.67 -14.72
C THR A 156 -11.25 -16.57 -13.60
N GLU A 157 -11.72 -17.83 -13.60
CA GLU A 157 -11.40 -18.83 -12.57
C GLU A 157 -10.69 -20.05 -13.18
N TRP A 158 -9.73 -20.59 -12.41
CA TRP A 158 -9.10 -21.88 -12.68
C TRP A 158 -9.16 -22.73 -11.41
N ARG A 159 -9.51 -24.00 -11.55
CA ARG A 159 -9.61 -24.93 -10.41
C ARG A 159 -8.57 -26.02 -10.53
N ASP A 160 -7.94 -26.35 -9.41
CA ASP A 160 -7.02 -27.47 -9.28
C ASP A 160 -7.21 -28.13 -7.92
N GLY A 161 -8.15 -29.09 -7.85
CA GLY A 161 -8.46 -29.82 -6.62
C GLY A 161 -8.97 -28.92 -5.50
N ASP A 162 -8.17 -28.77 -4.45
CA ASP A 162 -8.41 -27.94 -3.26
C ASP A 162 -8.12 -26.44 -3.49
N ARG A 163 -7.69 -26.04 -4.69
CA ARG A 163 -7.35 -24.66 -5.03
C ARG A 163 -8.29 -24.06 -6.07
N LEU A 164 -8.61 -22.79 -5.86
CA LEU A 164 -9.24 -21.92 -6.83
C LEU A 164 -8.29 -20.74 -7.09
N TYR A 165 -8.02 -20.45 -8.35
CA TYR A 165 -7.31 -19.27 -8.79
C TYR A 165 -8.29 -18.32 -9.44
N ARG A 166 -8.22 -17.04 -9.10
CA ARG A 166 -9.09 -16.02 -9.69
C ARG A 166 -8.31 -14.76 -10.02
N LEU A 167 -8.65 -14.16 -11.15
CA LEU A 167 -8.24 -12.81 -11.51
C LEU A 167 -9.34 -11.84 -11.09
N GLU A 168 -9.05 -10.91 -10.20
CA GLU A 168 -10.03 -9.93 -9.74
C GLU A 168 -9.37 -8.62 -9.30
N ARG A 169 -10.20 -7.57 -9.16
CA ARG A 169 -9.78 -6.33 -8.50
C ARG A 169 -9.88 -6.43 -7.00
N MET A 170 -9.11 -5.58 -6.34
CA MET A 170 -9.17 -5.39 -4.89
C MET A 170 -9.82 -4.05 -4.58
N THR A 171 -10.49 -4.00 -3.43
CA THR A 171 -10.91 -2.74 -2.79
C THR A 171 -9.78 -2.17 -1.94
N ARG A 172 -9.82 -0.85 -1.68
CA ARG A 172 -8.85 -0.22 -0.77
C ARG A 172 -8.89 -0.83 0.62
N ARG A 173 -10.08 -1.23 1.10
CA ARG A 173 -10.28 -1.89 2.40
C ARG A 173 -9.59 -3.25 2.47
N GLU A 174 -9.51 -4.01 1.38
CA GLU A 174 -8.76 -5.25 1.34
C GLU A 174 -7.24 -5.01 1.33
N ALA A 175 -6.79 -3.93 0.67
CA ALA A 175 -5.39 -3.54 0.65
C ALA A 175 -4.90 -2.96 1.98
N VAL A 176 -5.75 -2.20 2.67
CA VAL A 176 -5.48 -1.60 3.99
C VAL A 176 -6.64 -1.92 4.94
N PRO A 177 -6.66 -3.13 5.53
CA PRO A 177 -7.73 -3.52 6.44
C PRO A 177 -7.78 -2.63 7.68
N PRO A 178 -8.98 -2.29 8.19
CA PRO A 178 -9.11 -1.43 9.37
C PRO A 178 -8.49 -2.03 10.63
N GLU A 179 -8.50 -3.36 10.73
CA GLU A 179 -7.89 -4.13 11.82
C GLU A 179 -6.55 -4.75 11.42
N GLY A 180 -5.94 -4.26 10.34
CA GLY A 180 -4.66 -4.74 9.82
C GLY A 180 -3.45 -4.03 10.43
N GLU A 181 -2.30 -4.26 9.80
CA GLU A 181 -0.98 -3.77 10.25
C GLU A 181 -0.89 -2.25 10.36
N TRP A 182 -1.69 -1.51 9.58
CA TRP A 182 -1.68 -0.06 9.60
C TRP A 182 -2.48 0.55 10.77
N LYS A 183 -3.32 -0.24 11.47
CA LYS A 183 -4.19 0.25 12.56
C LYS A 183 -3.47 1.15 13.59
N PRO A 184 -2.26 0.81 14.07
CA PRO A 184 -1.53 1.67 15.02
C PRO A 184 -1.24 3.07 14.44
N VAL A 185 -0.85 3.14 13.17
CA VAL A 185 -0.58 4.40 12.45
C VAL A 185 -1.84 5.28 12.42
N TRP A 186 -2.97 4.73 11.96
CA TRP A 186 -4.26 5.46 11.93
C TRP A 186 -4.68 5.93 13.32
N SER A 187 -4.49 5.09 14.34
CA SER A 187 -4.88 5.41 15.71
C SER A 187 -4.10 6.59 16.29
N VAL A 188 -2.79 6.66 16.01
CA VAL A 188 -1.94 7.80 16.43
C VAL A 188 -2.33 9.07 15.67
N MET A 189 -2.54 8.98 14.35
CA MET A 189 -2.98 10.13 13.56
C MET A 189 -4.34 10.66 14.03
N GLU A 190 -5.29 9.77 14.32
CA GLU A 190 -6.61 10.12 14.86
C GLU A 190 -6.51 10.84 16.20
N ALA A 191 -5.69 10.32 17.12
CA ALA A 191 -5.48 10.92 18.43
C ALA A 191 -4.88 12.34 18.33
N LEU A 192 -3.88 12.52 17.46
CA LEU A 192 -3.29 13.84 17.20
C LEU A 192 -4.32 14.78 16.56
N ALA A 193 -5.12 14.29 15.63
CA ALA A 193 -6.13 15.09 14.93
C ALA A 193 -7.25 15.54 15.87
N ALA A 194 -7.61 14.72 16.87
CA ALA A 194 -8.56 15.11 17.91
C ALA A 194 -8.09 16.33 18.74
N VAL A 195 -6.78 16.54 18.85
CA VAL A 195 -6.18 17.67 19.59
C VAL A 195 -5.90 18.87 18.67
N HIS A 196 -5.34 18.60 17.49
CA HIS A 196 -4.77 19.61 16.60
C HIS A 196 -5.65 19.96 15.40
N GLY A 197 -6.69 19.17 15.13
CA GLY A 197 -7.54 19.28 13.95
C GLY A 197 -7.01 18.46 12.76
N ASP A 198 -7.93 17.97 11.93
CA ASP A 198 -7.63 17.03 10.83
C ASP A 198 -6.61 17.57 9.81
N GLU A 199 -6.59 18.87 9.56
CA GLU A 199 -5.68 19.53 8.61
C GLU A 199 -4.26 19.75 9.17
N ASN A 200 -4.04 19.44 10.45
CA ASN A 200 -2.78 19.66 11.17
C ASN A 200 -2.08 18.35 11.56
N VAL A 201 -2.43 17.24 10.90
CA VAL A 201 -1.80 15.93 11.05
C VAL A 201 -1.60 15.32 9.67
N ARG A 202 -0.40 14.80 9.41
CA ARG A 202 -0.09 14.08 8.17
C ARG A 202 0.90 12.95 8.43
N LEU A 203 0.92 12.01 7.51
CA LEU A 203 1.97 11.01 7.40
C LEU A 203 2.86 11.39 6.22
N THR A 204 4.15 11.58 6.47
CA THR A 204 5.18 11.86 5.46
C THR A 204 6.06 10.62 5.32
N VAL A 205 6.29 10.14 4.10
CA VAL A 205 6.96 8.86 3.82
C VAL A 205 7.96 8.94 2.68
N TRP A 206 8.87 7.98 2.67
CA TRP A 206 9.75 7.62 1.56
C TRP A 206 10.05 6.12 1.61
N PHE A 207 10.67 5.60 0.56
CA PHE A 207 10.92 4.16 0.39
C PHE A 207 12.38 3.90 0.06
N ASP A 208 12.90 2.75 0.48
CA ASP A 208 14.22 2.27 0.09
C ASP A 208 14.18 1.40 -1.18
N ASN A 209 15.35 1.20 -1.81
CA ASN A 209 15.50 0.47 -3.08
C ASN A 209 15.46 -1.07 -2.94
#